data_AF-S3J838-F1
#
_entry.id   AF-S3J838-F1
#
_cell.length_a   1.000
_cell.length_b   1.000
_cell.length_c   1.000
_cell.angle_alpha   90.00
_cell.angle_beta   90.00
_cell.angle_gamma   90.00
#
_symmetry.space_group_name_H-M   'P 1'
#
loop_
_entity.id
_entity.type
_entity.pdbx_description
1 polymer ?
#
loop_
_entity_poly.entity_id
_entity_poly.type
_entity_poly.pdbx_seq_one_letter_code
_entity_poly.pdbx_strand_id
1 'polypeptide(L)'
;MVRIKGTNSDYEYSIDNKTVQEVKPQPEKVFLKLFICPYDQPSSVEPNEGNCCNGIDRTCPNQGKKQGHALIQLHQEDGIQLVTDNNNQIVINQKGNIQLLPSPGGQAEVNGALLVKQQNQVLLEISNQTISLQLGEAKISLTPAGKIEISTPNQQGEVKINGNLTIQGNLTVTGKIVGDFDLSKANVSLSEASLKAISEEVKKRLQQS
;
A
#
# COMPACT_ATOMS: atom_id res chain seq x y z
N MET A 1 -6.77 0.28 35.14
CA MET A 1 -8.09 -0.09 34.57
C MET A 1 -8.34 0.87 33.43
N VAL A 2 -8.60 0.39 32.21
CA VAL A 2 -8.87 1.25 31.04
C VAL A 2 -10.37 1.50 30.98
N ARG A 3 -10.79 2.75 30.79
CA ARG A 3 -12.21 3.10 30.65
C ARG A 3 -12.55 3.35 29.19
N ILE A 4 -13.64 2.73 28.72
CA ILE A 4 -14.22 2.90 27.38
C ILE A 4 -15.52 3.69 27.55
N LYS A 5 -15.69 4.78 26.80
CA LYS A 5 -16.88 5.65 26.90
C LYS A 5 -17.41 6.02 25.53
N GLY A 6 -18.72 5.86 25.31
CA GLY A 6 -19.39 6.09 24.02
C GLY A 6 -20.24 7.35 23.99
N THR A 7 -19.99 8.34 23.11
CA THR A 7 -20.94 9.45 22.86
C THR A 7 -21.74 9.25 21.57
N ASN A 8 -22.97 9.81 21.58
CA ASN A 8 -23.86 10.07 20.44
C ASN A 8 -24.46 8.86 19.72
N SER A 9 -24.74 7.82 20.50
CA SER A 9 -25.50 6.65 20.08
C SER A 9 -27.00 7.00 19.96
N ASP A 10 -27.74 6.21 19.17
CA ASP A 10 -29.21 6.17 19.13
C ASP A 10 -29.83 5.77 20.50
N TYR A 11 -28.96 5.33 21.42
CA TYR A 11 -29.24 5.07 22.83
C TYR A 11 -28.30 5.84 23.77
N GLU A 12 -28.83 6.25 24.91
CA GLU A 12 -28.09 6.84 26.03
C GLU A 12 -28.28 6.01 27.33
N TYR A 13 -27.32 6.09 28.25
CA TYR A 13 -27.50 5.53 29.59
C TYR A 13 -28.15 6.56 30.50
N SER A 14 -29.39 6.32 30.91
CA SER A 14 -30.08 7.14 31.91
C SER A 14 -29.56 6.82 33.30
N ILE A 15 -29.02 7.82 33.99
CA ILE A 15 -28.55 7.66 35.38
C ILE A 15 -29.72 7.54 36.35
N ASP A 16 -30.78 8.30 36.10
CA ASP A 16 -31.97 8.30 36.93
C ASP A 16 -32.64 6.92 36.94
N ASN A 17 -32.73 6.29 35.76
CA ASN A 17 -33.40 5.01 35.59
C ASN A 17 -32.44 3.80 35.65
N LYS A 18 -31.11 4.04 35.62
CA LYS A 18 -30.07 3.01 35.50
C LYS A 18 -30.29 2.05 34.32
N THR A 19 -30.84 2.57 33.23
CA THR A 19 -31.17 1.80 32.02
C THR A 19 -30.63 2.48 30.77
N VAL A 20 -30.33 1.67 29.75
CA VAL A 20 -30.08 2.18 28.39
C VAL A 20 -31.45 2.51 27.76
N GLN A 21 -31.62 3.72 27.26
CA GLN A 21 -32.86 4.20 26.66
C GLN A 21 -32.61 4.84 25.29
N GLU A 22 -33.62 4.81 24.42
CA GLU A 22 -33.60 5.44 23.10
C GLU A 22 -33.54 6.97 23.23
N VAL A 23 -32.65 7.62 22.48
CA VAL A 23 -32.57 9.09 22.43
C VAL A 23 -33.73 9.64 21.58
N LYS A 24 -34.46 10.63 22.10
CA LYS A 24 -35.57 11.28 21.39
C LYS A 24 -35.43 12.81 21.34
N PRO A 25 -35.47 13.43 20.15
CA PRO A 25 -35.58 12.80 18.83
C PRO A 25 -34.32 12.00 18.47
N GLN A 26 -34.47 11.00 17.60
CA GLN A 26 -33.33 10.25 17.05
C GLN A 26 -32.37 11.22 16.35
N PRO A 27 -31.04 11.07 16.51
CA PRO A 27 -30.07 11.92 15.82
C PRO A 27 -30.17 11.76 14.30
N GLU A 28 -30.00 12.86 13.57
CA GLU A 28 -30.02 12.85 12.09
C GLU A 28 -28.93 11.97 11.48
N LYS A 29 -27.83 11.77 12.21
CA LYS A 29 -26.75 10.85 11.84
C LYS A 29 -26.37 9.96 13.00
N VAL A 30 -26.37 8.66 12.76
CA VAL A 30 -25.91 7.68 13.74
C VAL A 30 -24.39 7.61 13.71
N PHE A 31 -23.77 7.84 14.86
CA PHE A 31 -22.36 7.57 15.06
C PHE A 31 -22.05 7.08 16.46
N LEU A 32 -20.96 6.35 16.62
CA LEU A 32 -20.45 5.94 17.92
C LEU A 32 -19.01 6.39 18.04
N LYS A 33 -18.70 7.21 19.05
CA LYS A 33 -17.32 7.57 19.41
C LYS A 33 -16.95 6.90 20.71
N LEU A 34 -16.01 5.95 20.67
CA LEU A 34 -15.45 5.31 21.86
C LEU A 34 -14.13 6.00 22.23
N PHE A 35 -14.13 6.66 23.38
CA PHE A 35 -12.94 7.30 23.95
C PHE A 35 -12.22 6.32 24.87
N ILE A 36 -10.92 6.13 24.63
CA ILE A 36 -10.05 5.29 25.45
C ILE A 36 -9.14 6.21 26.25
N CYS A 37 -9.31 6.20 27.58
CA CYS A 37 -8.46 6.93 28.52
C CYS A 37 -7.72 5.96 29.43
N PRO A 38 -6.37 5.89 29.36
CA PRO A 38 -5.59 5.01 30.23
C PRO A 38 -5.53 5.49 31.69
N TYR A 39 -5.97 6.73 31.97
CA TYR A 39 -5.94 7.36 33.29
C TYR A 39 -7.32 7.48 33.95
N ASP A 40 -8.31 6.75 33.44
CA ASP A 40 -9.65 6.62 34.01
C ASP A 40 -10.41 7.95 34.22
N GLN A 41 -10.06 8.99 33.45
CA GLN A 41 -10.64 10.33 33.59
C GLN A 41 -12.08 10.40 33.05
N PRO A 42 -12.96 11.26 33.62
CA PRO A 42 -14.35 11.46 33.16
C PRO A 42 -14.42 11.84 31.67
N SER A 43 -15.49 11.47 30.94
CA SER A 43 -15.70 11.96 29.55
C SER A 43 -16.98 12.76 29.44
N SER A 44 -17.13 13.47 28.31
CA SER A 44 -18.34 14.22 27.94
C SER A 44 -19.63 13.39 27.89
N VAL A 45 -19.56 12.05 27.88
CA VAL A 45 -20.73 11.14 27.99
C VAL A 45 -21.32 11.14 29.40
N GLU A 46 -20.49 11.29 30.42
CA GLU A 46 -20.92 11.21 31.82
C GLU A 46 -21.34 12.61 32.28
N PRO A 47 -22.38 12.76 33.12
CA PRO A 47 -22.68 14.04 33.72
C PRO A 47 -21.52 14.45 34.62
N ASN A 48 -20.85 15.52 34.22
CA ASN A 48 -19.72 16.11 34.93
C ASN A 48 -19.81 17.64 34.78
N GLU A 49 -19.36 18.36 35.81
CA GLU A 49 -19.37 19.83 35.85
C GLU A 49 -18.20 20.47 35.08
N GLY A 50 -17.52 19.72 34.21
CA GLY A 50 -16.44 20.20 33.35
C GLY A 50 -15.09 19.51 33.56
N ASN A 51 -14.24 19.66 32.53
CA ASN A 51 -12.94 19.00 32.34
C ASN A 51 -13.07 17.49 32.09
N CYS A 52 -13.29 17.11 30.83
CA CYS A 52 -13.50 15.74 30.40
C CYS A 52 -12.49 15.29 29.34
N CYS A 53 -12.12 14.02 29.39
CA CYS A 53 -11.26 13.37 28.41
C CYS A 53 -12.08 12.94 27.19
N ASN A 54 -11.65 13.38 26.01
CA ASN A 54 -12.24 12.98 24.72
C ASN A 54 -11.34 12.03 23.94
N GLY A 55 -10.63 11.13 24.64
CA GLY A 55 -9.79 10.11 24.00
C GLY A 55 -8.60 10.68 23.24
N ILE A 56 -8.19 11.92 23.55
CA ILE A 56 -6.98 12.57 23.04
C ILE A 56 -6.20 13.22 24.18
N ASP A 57 -4.88 13.11 24.12
CA ASP A 57 -3.95 13.56 25.17
C ASP A 57 -4.16 15.01 25.57
N ARG A 58 -4.30 15.92 24.59
CA ARG A 58 -4.43 17.36 24.81
C ARG A 58 -5.60 17.71 25.72
N THR A 59 -6.68 16.94 25.68
CA THR A 59 -7.91 17.18 26.44
C THR A 59 -8.00 16.33 27.71
N CYS A 60 -7.00 15.51 28.01
CA CYS A 60 -7.05 14.67 29.20
C CYS A 60 -6.96 15.53 30.48
N PRO A 61 -7.91 15.41 31.43
CA PRO A 61 -7.89 16.11 32.71
C PRO A 61 -6.79 15.63 33.68
N ASN A 62 -6.17 14.49 33.41
CA ASN A 62 -5.13 13.93 34.27
C ASN A 62 -3.97 14.92 34.43
N GLN A 63 -3.50 15.15 35.66
CA GLN A 63 -2.42 16.12 35.91
C GLN A 63 -1.02 15.58 35.59
N GLY A 64 -0.88 14.26 35.41
CA GLY A 64 0.38 13.58 35.09
C GLY A 64 0.63 13.41 33.59
N LYS A 65 1.39 12.36 33.23
CA LYS A 65 1.55 11.94 31.82
C LYS A 65 0.16 11.74 31.20
N LYS A 66 0.03 12.15 29.94
CA LYS A 66 -1.23 12.11 29.20
C LYS A 66 -1.18 11.18 27.99
N GLN A 67 -0.14 10.36 27.82
CA GLN A 67 0.06 9.55 26.61
C GLN A 67 -0.82 8.30 26.56
N GLY A 68 -1.06 7.80 25.34
CA GLY A 68 -1.73 6.52 25.09
C GLY A 68 -3.24 6.60 24.98
N HIS A 69 -3.81 7.79 24.77
CA HIS A 69 -5.22 7.89 24.44
C HIS A 69 -5.50 7.38 23.02
N ALA A 70 -6.73 6.94 22.79
CA ALA A 70 -7.22 6.58 21.48
C ALA A 70 -8.71 6.86 21.33
N LEU A 71 -9.14 6.99 20.08
CA LEU A 71 -10.51 7.20 19.67
C LEU A 71 -10.88 6.15 18.61
N ILE A 72 -12.02 5.49 18.82
CA ILE A 72 -12.66 4.65 17.79
C ILE A 72 -13.94 5.35 17.36
N GLN A 73 -14.16 5.50 16.06
CA GLN A 73 -15.35 6.12 15.48
C GLN A 73 -16.04 5.12 14.55
N LEU A 74 -17.35 4.97 14.72
CA LEU A 74 -18.23 4.31 13.76
C LEU A 74 -19.21 5.38 13.29
N HIS A 75 -19.31 5.62 11.99
CA HIS A 75 -20.16 6.66 11.43
C HIS A 75 -20.88 6.13 10.18
N GLN A 76 -22.19 6.36 10.10
CA GLN A 76 -23.00 5.87 8.98
C GLN A 76 -22.55 6.37 7.60
N GLU A 77 -21.92 7.54 7.52
CA GLU A 77 -21.44 8.13 6.25
C GLU A 77 -19.92 8.03 6.07
N ASP A 78 -19.15 8.07 7.17
CA ASP A 78 -17.68 8.14 7.09
C ASP A 78 -17.04 6.75 7.23
N GLY A 79 -17.74 5.78 7.83
CA GLY A 79 -17.27 4.43 8.06
C GLY A 79 -16.65 4.23 9.43
N ILE A 80 -15.57 3.45 9.50
CA ILE A 80 -14.88 3.06 10.73
C ILE A 80 -13.52 3.74 10.78
N GLN A 81 -13.17 4.32 11.92
CA GLN A 81 -11.88 4.96 12.11
C GLN A 81 -11.31 4.63 13.49
N LEU A 82 -10.03 4.32 13.54
CA LEU A 82 -9.24 4.24 14.78
C LEU A 82 -8.19 5.34 14.73
N VAL A 83 -8.08 6.14 15.79
CA VAL A 83 -7.14 7.27 15.91
C VAL A 83 -6.37 7.15 17.21
N THR A 84 -5.04 7.23 17.16
CA THR A 84 -4.21 7.31 18.38
C THR A 84 -3.98 8.76 18.80
N ASP A 85 -3.49 8.96 20.01
CA ASP A 85 -3.03 10.23 20.57
C ASP A 85 -2.12 11.07 19.64
N ASN A 86 -1.21 10.42 18.94
CA ASN A 86 -0.29 11.02 17.99
C ASN A 86 -0.85 11.11 16.55
N ASN A 87 -2.15 10.96 16.37
CA ASN A 87 -2.85 11.08 15.09
C ASN A 87 -2.46 10.02 14.04
N ASN A 88 -2.04 8.83 14.47
CA ASN A 88 -1.98 7.67 13.59
C ASN A 88 -3.40 7.15 13.37
N GLN A 89 -3.76 6.80 12.14
CA GLN A 89 -5.12 6.41 11.82
C GLN A 89 -5.22 5.14 10.98
N ILE A 90 -6.28 4.37 11.24
CA ILE A 90 -6.76 3.29 10.38
C ILE A 90 -8.20 3.64 10.01
N VAL A 91 -8.51 3.73 8.71
CA VAL A 91 -9.82 4.13 8.21
C VAL A 91 -10.37 3.07 7.27
N ILE A 92 -11.64 2.69 7.44
CA ILE A 92 -12.42 1.90 6.49
C ILE A 92 -13.65 2.73 6.13
N ASN A 93 -13.73 3.26 4.92
CA ASN A 93 -14.84 4.13 4.53
C ASN A 93 -16.04 3.35 3.93
N GLN A 94 -17.16 4.04 3.72
CA GLN A 94 -18.39 3.44 3.16
C GLN A 94 -18.25 2.95 1.70
N LYS A 95 -17.17 3.34 1.00
CA LYS A 95 -16.85 2.85 -0.35
C LYS A 95 -15.99 1.57 -0.32
N GLY A 96 -15.63 1.08 0.87
CA GLY A 96 -14.77 -0.09 1.06
C GLY A 96 -13.26 0.21 0.98
N ASN A 97 -12.84 1.47 0.93
CA ASN A 97 -11.42 1.82 0.94
C ASN A 97 -10.85 1.62 2.35
N ILE A 98 -9.69 0.97 2.44
CA ILE A 98 -8.90 0.85 3.66
C ILE A 98 -7.69 1.77 3.56
N GLN A 99 -7.48 2.63 4.54
CA GLN A 99 -6.36 3.58 4.59
C GLN A 99 -5.58 3.42 5.89
N LEU A 100 -4.25 3.33 5.78
CA LEU A 100 -3.31 3.39 6.89
C LEU A 100 -2.61 4.75 6.82
N LEU A 101 -2.83 5.60 7.81
CA LEU A 101 -2.38 7.00 7.83
C LEU A 101 -1.48 7.22 9.06
N PRO A 102 -0.19 6.82 9.00
CA PRO A 102 0.76 7.12 10.07
C PRO A 102 1.00 8.63 10.17
N SER A 103 1.32 9.10 11.38
CA SER A 103 1.74 10.50 11.60
C SER A 103 3.05 10.81 10.85
N PRO A 104 3.39 12.09 10.59
CA PRO A 104 4.65 12.44 9.94
C PRO A 104 5.87 11.79 10.60
N GLY A 105 6.72 11.12 9.80
CA GLY A 105 7.87 10.36 10.28
C GLY A 105 7.56 8.93 10.75
N GLY A 106 6.29 8.54 10.83
CA GLY A 106 5.86 7.16 11.04
C GLY A 106 5.76 6.37 9.74
N GLN A 107 5.54 5.05 9.87
CA GLN A 107 5.40 4.13 8.75
C GLN A 107 4.38 3.02 9.05
N ALA A 108 3.79 2.45 8.00
CA ALA A 108 2.99 1.23 8.10
C ALA A 108 3.88 0.02 7.77
N GLU A 109 3.98 -0.91 8.70
CA GLU A 109 4.83 -2.10 8.58
C GLU A 109 3.99 -3.36 8.42
N VAL A 110 4.42 -4.25 7.52
CA VAL A 110 3.89 -5.60 7.39
C VAL A 110 5.01 -6.57 7.77
N ASN A 111 4.92 -7.16 8.96
CA ASN A 111 5.85 -8.21 9.40
C ASN A 111 5.32 -9.58 8.99
N GLY A 112 5.57 -9.94 7.73
CA GLY A 112 5.10 -11.19 7.13
C GLY A 112 4.99 -11.09 5.61
N ALA A 113 4.32 -12.07 5.01
CA ALA A 113 4.01 -12.02 3.58
C ALA A 113 2.86 -11.04 3.31
N LEU A 114 2.94 -10.30 2.20
CA LEU A 114 1.87 -9.45 1.69
C LEU A 114 1.35 -10.03 0.37
N LEU A 115 0.03 -10.22 0.29
CA LEU A 115 -0.63 -10.78 -0.87
C LEU A 115 -1.82 -9.91 -1.25
N VAL A 116 -1.75 -9.26 -2.41
CA VAL A 116 -2.84 -8.47 -2.98
C VAL A 116 -3.44 -9.24 -4.14
N LYS A 117 -4.75 -9.50 -4.03
CA LYS A 117 -5.52 -10.23 -5.05
C LYS A 117 -6.66 -9.38 -5.57
N GLN A 118 -7.00 -9.60 -6.82
CA GLN A 118 -8.27 -9.18 -7.41
C GLN A 118 -8.99 -10.42 -7.92
N GLN A 119 -10.11 -10.76 -7.28
CA GLN A 119 -10.81 -12.03 -7.50
C GLN A 119 -9.84 -13.21 -7.29
N ASN A 120 -9.55 -13.98 -8.35
CA ASN A 120 -8.65 -15.13 -8.31
C ASN A 120 -7.24 -14.84 -8.84
N GLN A 121 -6.93 -13.58 -9.17
CA GLN A 121 -5.61 -13.19 -9.67
C GLN A 121 -4.78 -12.54 -8.57
N VAL A 122 -3.51 -12.96 -8.45
CA VAL A 122 -2.51 -12.29 -7.61
C VAL A 122 -1.95 -11.10 -8.40
N LEU A 123 -2.05 -9.90 -7.82
CA LEU A 123 -1.52 -8.66 -8.40
C LEU A 123 -0.19 -8.26 -7.79
N LEU A 124 -0.03 -8.44 -6.47
CA LEU A 124 1.23 -8.22 -5.75
C LEU A 124 1.43 -9.37 -4.77
N GLU A 125 2.63 -9.95 -4.79
CA GLU A 125 3.09 -10.89 -3.78
C GLU A 125 4.46 -10.44 -3.26
N ILE A 126 4.60 -10.34 -1.94
CA ILE A 126 5.87 -10.16 -1.26
C ILE A 126 5.97 -11.27 -0.23
N SER A 127 6.91 -12.18 -0.44
CA SER A 127 7.17 -13.32 0.44
C SER A 127 8.67 -13.60 0.51
N ASN A 128 9.06 -14.59 1.32
CA ASN A 128 10.44 -15.08 1.39
C ASN A 128 10.88 -15.80 0.10
N GLN A 129 9.94 -16.16 -0.77
CA GLN A 129 10.19 -16.92 -2.00
C GLN A 129 10.05 -16.06 -3.25
N THR A 130 9.25 -15.01 -3.21
CA THR A 130 9.07 -14.15 -4.38
C THR A 130 8.67 -12.75 -4.00
N ILE A 131 9.15 -11.79 -4.77
CA ILE A 131 8.55 -10.47 -4.88
C ILE A 131 8.03 -10.38 -6.31
N SER A 132 6.72 -10.23 -6.51
CA SER A 132 6.16 -10.15 -7.84
C SER A 132 5.03 -9.14 -7.96
N LEU A 133 5.02 -8.43 -9.09
CA LEU A 133 3.94 -7.54 -9.52
C LEU A 133 3.40 -8.10 -10.84
N GLN A 134 2.09 -8.30 -10.93
CA GLN A 134 1.44 -8.88 -12.09
C GLN A 134 0.16 -8.12 -12.46
N LEU A 135 -0.01 -7.87 -13.77
CA LEU A 135 -1.25 -7.35 -14.34
C LEU A 135 -1.53 -8.09 -15.65
N GLY A 136 -2.61 -8.86 -15.69
CA GLY A 136 -2.85 -9.79 -16.80
C GLY A 136 -1.71 -10.82 -16.92
N GLU A 137 -1.13 -10.95 -18.10
CA GLU A 137 0.04 -11.80 -18.36
C GLU A 137 1.38 -11.08 -18.18
N ALA A 138 1.39 -9.75 -17.99
CA ALA A 138 2.61 -9.01 -17.75
C ALA A 138 3.05 -9.18 -16.29
N LYS A 139 4.33 -9.51 -16.07
CA LYS A 139 4.87 -9.81 -14.73
C LYS A 139 6.29 -9.31 -14.58
N ILE A 140 6.55 -8.70 -13.42
CA ILE A 140 7.89 -8.39 -12.91
C ILE A 140 8.09 -9.23 -11.66
N SER A 141 9.19 -9.97 -11.54
CA SER A 141 9.47 -10.75 -10.34
C SER A 141 10.95 -10.82 -9.96
N LEU A 142 11.20 -10.89 -8.66
CA LEU A 142 12.48 -11.23 -8.05
C LEU A 142 12.35 -12.59 -7.35
N THR A 143 13.37 -13.42 -7.52
CA THR A 143 13.47 -14.75 -6.88
C THR A 143 14.58 -14.77 -5.81
N PRO A 144 14.63 -15.77 -4.92
CA PRO A 144 15.64 -15.84 -3.86
C PRO A 144 17.04 -16.06 -4.40
N ALA A 145 17.17 -16.57 -5.63
CA ALA A 145 18.44 -16.67 -6.34
C ALA A 145 18.96 -15.32 -6.87
N GLY A 146 18.25 -14.22 -6.62
CA GLY A 146 18.61 -12.88 -7.11
C GLY A 146 18.24 -12.63 -8.57
N LYS A 147 17.56 -13.57 -9.25
CA LYS A 147 17.09 -13.37 -10.63
C LYS A 147 15.93 -12.37 -10.64
N ILE A 148 16.08 -11.31 -11.43
CA ILE A 148 15.00 -10.40 -11.84
C ILE A 148 14.48 -10.86 -13.20
N GLU A 149 13.17 -11.03 -13.31
CA GLU A 149 12.49 -11.44 -14.54
C GLU A 149 11.39 -10.46 -14.89
N ILE A 150 11.37 -10.02 -16.15
CA ILE A 150 10.33 -9.17 -16.73
C ILE A 150 9.76 -9.92 -17.91
N SER A 151 8.46 -10.15 -17.91
CA SER A 151 7.75 -10.91 -18.94
C SER A 151 6.47 -10.17 -19.36
N THR A 152 6.12 -10.35 -20.63
CA THR A 152 4.95 -9.72 -21.26
C THR A 152 4.26 -10.74 -22.18
N PRO A 153 2.96 -10.56 -22.51
CA PRO A 153 2.26 -11.42 -23.46
C PRO A 153 3.00 -11.56 -24.80
N ASN A 154 3.10 -12.78 -25.33
CA ASN A 154 3.89 -13.08 -26.53
C ASN A 154 3.45 -12.37 -27.82
N GLN A 155 2.20 -11.89 -27.90
CA GLN A 155 1.63 -11.34 -29.15
C GLN A 155 1.61 -9.81 -29.21
N GLN A 156 1.60 -9.12 -28.07
CA GLN A 156 1.43 -7.66 -28.00
C GLN A 156 2.21 -7.00 -26.84
N GLY A 157 3.05 -7.77 -26.15
CA GLY A 157 3.86 -7.27 -25.05
C GLY A 157 5.03 -6.42 -25.52
N GLU A 158 5.29 -5.31 -24.81
CA GLU A 158 6.46 -4.47 -25.01
C GLU A 158 7.11 -4.19 -23.65
N VAL A 159 8.44 -4.29 -23.60
CA VAL A 159 9.25 -3.71 -22.50
C VAL A 159 9.93 -2.47 -23.07
N LYS A 160 9.52 -1.29 -22.60
CA LYS A 160 10.05 -0.01 -23.07
C LYS A 160 10.95 0.64 -22.02
N ILE A 161 12.16 1.04 -22.42
CA ILE A 161 13.11 1.77 -21.58
C ILE A 161 13.27 3.18 -22.16
N ASN A 162 12.76 4.19 -21.45
CA ASN A 162 12.90 5.60 -21.84
C ASN A 162 14.12 6.21 -21.13
N GLY A 163 15.31 6.04 -21.72
CA GLY A 163 16.56 6.55 -21.18
C GLY A 163 17.75 5.68 -21.55
N ASN A 164 18.88 5.92 -20.88
CA ASN A 164 20.09 5.13 -21.09
C ASN A 164 20.00 3.77 -20.38
N LEU A 165 20.42 2.71 -21.05
CA LEU A 165 20.62 1.38 -20.46
C LEU A 165 22.12 1.07 -20.41
N THR A 166 22.65 0.89 -19.21
CA THR A 166 24.04 0.44 -19.00
C THR A 166 24.03 -1.00 -18.52
N ILE A 167 24.81 -1.87 -19.18
CA ILE A 167 24.94 -3.28 -18.82
C ILE A 167 26.38 -3.54 -18.40
N GLN A 168 26.57 -3.87 -17.12
CA GLN A 168 27.85 -4.33 -16.59
C GLN A 168 27.89 -5.85 -16.63
N GLY A 169 28.26 -6.38 -17.79
CA GLY A 169 28.25 -7.82 -18.05
C GLY A 169 27.90 -8.10 -19.50
N ASN A 170 27.35 -9.29 -19.74
CA ASN A 170 26.99 -9.71 -21.09
C ASN A 170 25.51 -9.39 -21.38
N LEU A 171 25.25 -8.89 -22.58
CA LEU A 171 23.91 -8.80 -23.16
C LEU A 171 23.73 -9.95 -24.16
N THR A 172 22.73 -10.80 -23.93
CA THR A 172 22.31 -11.82 -24.90
C THR A 172 20.94 -11.44 -25.46
N VAL A 173 20.81 -11.40 -26.78
CA VAL A 173 19.56 -11.15 -27.48
C VAL A 173 19.30 -12.30 -28.44
N THR A 174 18.14 -12.96 -28.32
CA THR A 174 17.75 -14.08 -29.17
C THR A 174 16.93 -13.65 -30.38
N GLY A 175 16.44 -12.40 -30.39
CA GLY A 175 15.66 -11.81 -31.48
C GLY A 175 16.47 -10.87 -32.37
N LYS A 176 15.77 -10.17 -33.26
CA LYS A 176 16.34 -9.13 -34.11
C LYS A 176 16.62 -7.86 -33.29
N ILE A 177 17.84 -7.32 -33.44
CA ILE A 177 18.21 -6.01 -32.93
C ILE A 177 18.06 -4.98 -34.07
N VAL A 178 17.43 -3.84 -33.81
CA VAL A 178 17.29 -2.72 -34.76
C VAL A 178 17.63 -1.42 -34.02
N GLY A 179 18.48 -0.59 -34.61
CA GLY A 179 18.89 0.69 -34.03
C GLY A 179 20.19 1.22 -34.63
N ASP A 180 20.58 2.41 -34.19
CA ASP A 180 21.87 3.02 -34.54
C ASP A 180 22.93 2.56 -33.54
N PHE A 181 23.90 1.77 -34.02
CA PHE A 181 24.96 1.21 -33.18
C PHE A 181 26.29 1.90 -33.46
N ASP A 182 26.82 2.58 -32.44
CA ASP A 182 28.23 2.97 -32.43
C ASP A 182 29.07 1.78 -31.94
N LEU A 183 29.71 1.10 -32.88
CA LEU A 183 30.58 -0.04 -32.63
C LEU A 183 32.07 0.37 -32.64
N SER A 184 32.41 1.66 -32.55
CA SER A 184 33.80 2.17 -32.63
C SER A 184 34.75 1.58 -31.59
N LYS A 185 34.21 1.08 -30.47
CA LYS A 185 34.95 0.42 -29.39
C LYS A 185 34.63 -1.07 -29.25
N ALA A 186 33.84 -1.64 -30.17
CA ALA A 186 33.42 -3.03 -30.09
C ALA A 186 34.46 -3.96 -30.74
N ASN A 187 34.82 -5.03 -30.03
CA ASN A 187 35.52 -6.17 -30.65
C ASN A 187 34.48 -7.16 -31.16
N VAL A 188 34.26 -7.17 -32.47
CA VAL A 188 33.28 -8.04 -33.11
C VAL A 188 33.94 -9.35 -33.53
N SER A 189 33.45 -10.47 -33.01
CA SER A 189 33.80 -11.81 -33.49
C SER A 189 32.62 -12.37 -34.29
N LEU A 190 32.87 -12.80 -35.51
CA LEU A 190 31.87 -13.39 -36.40
C LEU A 190 32.10 -14.89 -36.49
N SER A 191 31.01 -15.66 -36.50
CA SER A 191 31.09 -17.09 -36.80
C SER A 191 31.58 -17.31 -38.24
N GLU A 192 32.20 -18.46 -38.51
CA GLU A 192 32.63 -18.84 -39.85
C GLU A 192 31.46 -18.86 -40.85
N ALA A 193 30.27 -19.27 -40.39
CA ALA A 193 29.05 -19.21 -41.18
C ALA A 193 28.66 -17.76 -41.53
N SER A 194 28.78 -16.83 -40.58
CA SER A 194 28.53 -15.40 -40.82
C SER A 194 29.55 -14.82 -41.80
N LEU A 195 30.83 -15.16 -41.65
CA LEU A 195 31.89 -14.72 -42.57
C LEU A 195 31.65 -15.25 -43.99
N LYS A 196 31.25 -16.50 -44.14
CA LYS A 196 30.90 -17.10 -45.43
C LYS A 196 29.69 -16.40 -46.05
N ALA A 197 28.64 -16.15 -45.27
CA ALA A 197 27.46 -15.43 -45.76
C ALA A 197 27.79 -14.02 -46.23
N ILE A 198 28.65 -13.29 -45.51
CA ILE A 198 29.14 -11.98 -45.92
C ILE A 198 29.94 -12.08 -47.22
N SER A 199 30.86 -13.05 -47.33
CA SER A 199 31.68 -13.24 -48.53
C SER A 199 30.83 -13.48 -49.78
N GLU A 200 29.81 -14.34 -49.68
CA GLU A 200 28.93 -14.64 -50.81
C GLU A 200 28.04 -13.46 -51.20
N GLU A 201 27.51 -12.70 -50.23
CA GLU A 201 26.73 -11.48 -50.53
C GLU A 201 27.61 -10.40 -51.20
N VAL A 202 28.86 -10.24 -50.76
CA VAL A 202 29.81 -9.31 -51.40
C VAL A 202 30.10 -9.73 -52.85
N LYS A 203 30.40 -11.01 -53.10
CA LYS A 203 30.62 -11.53 -54.46
C LYS A 203 29.41 -11.26 -55.37
N LYS A 204 28.21 -11.54 -54.86
CA LYS A 204 26.96 -11.32 -55.60
C LYS A 204 26.79 -9.86 -56.02
N ARG A 205 27.07 -8.91 -55.12
CA ARG A 205 26.96 -7.47 -55.44
C ARG A 205 28.02 -7.03 -56.44
N LEU A 206 29.25 -7.53 -56.31
CA LEU A 206 30.33 -7.23 -57.26
C LEU A 206 30.05 -7.76 -58.67
N GLN A 207 29.31 -8.86 -58.82
CA GLN A 207 28.90 -9.37 -60.13
C GLN A 207 27.72 -8.60 -60.75
N GLN A 208 27.04 -7.76 -59.97
CA GLN A 208 25.93 -6.92 -60.39
C GLN A 208 26.33 -5.45 -60.62
N SER A 209 27.61 -5.12 -60.39
CA SER A 209 28.22 -3.79 -60.55
C SER A 209 29.02 -3.74 -61.86
#